data_AF-A0A9D4D157-F1
#
_entry.id   AF-A0A9D4D157-F1
#
_cell.length_a   1.000
_cell.length_b   1.000
_cell.length_c   1.000
_cell.angle_alpha   90.00
_cell.angle_beta   90.00
_cell.angle_gamma   90.00
#
_symmetry.space_group_name_H-M   'P 1'
#
loop_
_entity.id
_entity.type
_entity.pdbx_description
1 polymer ?
#
loop_
_entity_poly.entity_id
_entity_poly.type
_entity_poly.pdbx_seq_one_letter_code
_entity_poly.pdbx_strand_id
1 'polypeptide(L)'
;MHHIEVDVLDDYISTFIVSLQKSNCTEYEPTSIRGILGSLDRKLKRHRFSYSIMAGSGPQFSLTRQTYNAKKKSLKKQVIHNAINVQTKNCGYPHSNFQDFFQ
;
A
#
# COMPACT_ATOMS: atom_id res chain seq x y z
N MET A 1 -23.80 10.06 -9.33
CA MET A 1 -23.17 9.05 -8.45
C MET A 1 -22.11 8.37 -9.30
N HIS A 2 -20.82 8.54 -9.01
CA HIS A 2 -19.77 7.90 -9.81
C HIS A 2 -19.66 6.43 -9.42
N HIS A 3 -19.88 5.55 -10.39
CA HIS A 3 -19.70 4.11 -10.23
C HIS A 3 -18.25 3.78 -10.60
N ILE A 4 -17.46 3.38 -9.63
CA ILE A 4 -16.10 2.87 -9.85
C ILE A 4 -16.16 1.36 -9.74
N GLU A 5 -15.61 0.67 -10.74
CA GLU A 5 -15.50 -0.79 -10.70
C GLU A 5 -14.49 -1.24 -9.65
N VAL A 6 -14.75 -2.40 -9.06
CA VAL A 6 -13.96 -2.93 -7.95
C VAL A 6 -12.51 -3.15 -8.36
N ASP A 7 -12.27 -3.66 -9.57
CA ASP A 7 -10.94 -3.97 -10.08
C ASP A 7 -10.13 -2.69 -10.35
N VAL A 8 -10.79 -1.66 -10.87
CA VAL A 8 -10.20 -0.32 -11.06
C VAL A 8 -9.85 0.30 -9.70
N LEU A 9 -10.71 0.14 -8.70
CA LEU A 9 -10.43 0.63 -7.35
C LEU A 9 -9.29 -0.17 -6.68
N ASP A 10 -9.20 -1.47 -6.93
CA ASP A 10 -8.12 -2.31 -6.43
C ASP A 10 -6.77 -1.86 -7.01
N ASP A 11 -6.72 -1.58 -8.31
CA ASP A 11 -5.52 -1.05 -8.97
C ASP A 11 -5.09 0.32 -8.44
N TYR A 12 -6.05 1.26 -8.29
CA TYR A 12 -5.74 2.58 -7.74
C TYR A 12 -5.20 2.51 -6.32
N ILE A 13 -5.79 1.68 -5.46
CA ILE A 13 -5.34 1.54 -4.07
C ILE A 13 -3.98 0.82 -4.02
N SER A 14 -3.76 -0.19 -4.85
CA SER A 14 -2.47 -0.87 -5.00
C SER A 14 -1.36 0.12 -5.39
N THR A 15 -1.58 0.89 -6.45
CA THR A 15 -0.64 1.91 -6.94
C THR A 15 -0.34 2.95 -5.87
N PHE A 16 -1.39 3.42 -5.19
CA PHE A 16 -1.23 4.32 -4.05
C PHE A 16 -0.34 3.72 -2.96
N ILE A 17 -0.53 2.46 -2.57
CA ILE A 17 0.31 1.79 -1.57
C ILE A 17 1.77 1.73 -2.00
N VAL A 18 2.06 1.41 -3.27
CA VAL A 18 3.43 1.40 -3.79
C VAL A 18 4.05 2.78 -3.63
N SER A 19 3.35 3.84 -4.03
CA SER A 19 3.82 5.23 -3.97
C SER A 19 3.90 5.84 -2.57
N LEU A 20 3.32 5.19 -1.53
CA LEU A 20 3.32 5.75 -0.17
C LEU A 20 4.74 5.93 0.36
N GLN A 21 5.18 7.18 0.47
CA GLN A 21 6.44 7.59 1.10
C GLN A 21 6.18 8.84 1.95
N LYS A 22 6.91 9.00 3.08
CA LYS A 22 6.82 10.22 3.89
C LYS A 22 7.55 11.37 3.19
N SER A 23 7.23 12.60 3.57
CA SER A 23 7.87 13.83 3.05
C SER A 23 9.38 13.90 3.28
N ASN A 24 9.88 13.20 4.31
CA ASN A 24 11.30 13.07 4.58
C ASN A 24 11.95 11.88 3.84
N CYS A 25 11.26 11.33 2.84
CA CYS A 25 11.71 10.20 2.02
C CYS A 25 11.97 8.90 2.79
N THR A 26 11.49 8.84 4.03
CA THR A 26 11.42 7.58 4.78
C THR A 26 10.13 6.87 4.47
N GLU A 27 10.17 5.55 4.58
CA GLU A 27 8.99 4.74 4.40
C GLU A 27 8.02 4.87 5.59
N TYR A 28 6.74 4.60 5.33
CA TYR A 28 5.75 4.46 6.40
C TYR A 28 5.95 3.15 7.15
N GLU A 29 5.67 3.15 8.45
CA GLU A 29 5.57 1.91 9.20
C GLU A 29 4.43 1.04 8.65
N PRO A 30 4.58 -0.30 8.63
CA PRO A 30 3.51 -1.19 8.16
C PRO A 30 2.17 -0.95 8.87
N THR A 31 2.21 -0.61 10.16
CA THR A 31 1.02 -0.27 10.97
C THR A 31 0.35 1.02 10.48
N SER A 32 1.12 2.03 10.08
CA SER A 32 0.59 3.27 9.50
C SER A 32 -0.10 3.00 8.16
N ILE A 33 0.52 2.21 7.28
CA ILE A 33 -0.09 1.81 5.99
C ILE A 33 -1.41 1.04 6.24
N ARG A 34 -1.41 0.13 7.23
CA ARG A 34 -2.63 -0.59 7.63
C ARG A 34 -3.73 0.33 8.14
N GLY A 35 -3.36 1.38 8.88
CA GLY A 35 -4.27 2.41 9.38
C GLY A 35 -4.91 3.21 8.24
N ILE A 36 -4.13 3.61 7.24
CA ILE A 36 -4.62 4.28 6.03
C ILE A 36 -5.65 3.41 5.31
N LEU A 37 -5.32 2.13 5.07
CA LEU A 37 -6.26 1.18 4.45
C LEU A 37 -7.53 0.98 5.29
N GLY A 38 -7.41 0.99 6.62
CA GLY A 38 -8.57 0.96 7.51
C GLY A 38 -9.48 2.19 7.38
N SER A 39 -8.90 3.37 7.15
CA SER A 39 -9.67 4.59 6.90
C SER A 39 -10.37 4.58 5.55
N LEU A 40 -9.73 4.05 4.49
CA LEU A 40 -10.36 3.82 3.20
C LEU A 40 -11.52 2.83 3.31
N ASP A 41 -11.30 1.69 3.97
CA ASP A 41 -12.33 0.67 4.19
C ASP A 41 -13.56 1.23 4.94
N ARG A 42 -13.34 2.05 5.98
CA ARG A 42 -14.42 2.77 6.69
C ARG A 42 -15.15 3.77 5.79
N LYS A 43 -14.46 4.45 4.89
CA LYS A 43 -15.08 5.39 3.94
C LYS A 43 -15.93 4.64 2.92
N LEU A 44 -15.43 3.55 2.36
CA LEU A 44 -16.16 2.68 1.42
C LEU A 44 -17.43 2.11 2.05
N LYS A 45 -17.34 1.59 3.28
CA LYS A 45 -18.51 1.09 4.04
C LYS A 45 -19.58 2.16 4.27
N ARG A 46 -19.17 3.40 4.61
CA ARG A 46 -20.12 4.53 4.75
C ARG A 46 -20.85 4.88 3.46
N HIS A 47 -20.24 4.61 2.31
CA HIS A 47 -20.85 4.78 0.99
C HIS A 47 -21.51 3.50 0.47
N ARG A 48 -21.79 2.52 1.35
CA ARG A 48 -22.44 1.23 1.02
C ARG A 48 -21.71 0.40 -0.04
N PHE A 49 -20.39 0.51 -0.10
CA PHE A 49 -19.58 -0.39 -0.92
C PHE A 49 -19.58 -1.79 -0.28
N SER A 50 -19.91 -2.82 -1.06
CA SER A 50 -20.16 -4.17 -0.55
C SER A 50 -18.90 -4.93 -0.14
N TYR A 51 -17.74 -4.53 -0.65
CA TYR A 51 -16.48 -5.25 -0.46
C TYR A 51 -15.58 -4.58 0.58
N SER A 52 -14.91 -5.39 1.39
CA SER A 52 -13.87 -4.91 2.30
C SER A 52 -12.48 -5.12 1.69
N ILE A 53 -11.62 -4.12 1.86
CA ILE A 53 -10.25 -4.14 1.33
C ILE A 53 -9.43 -5.23 2.02
N MET A 54 -9.46 -5.25 3.36
CA MET A 54 -8.55 -6.06 4.17
C MET A 54 -9.22 -7.24 4.88
N ALA A 55 -10.54 -7.19 5.12
CA ALA A 55 -11.27 -8.26 5.78
C ALA A 55 -11.96 -9.22 4.79
N GLY A 56 -11.89 -8.94 3.49
CA GLY A 56 -12.45 -9.80 2.45
C GLY A 56 -11.60 -11.03 2.18
N SER A 57 -12.26 -12.18 1.95
CA SER A 57 -11.65 -13.43 1.48
C SER A 57 -11.84 -13.67 -0.04
N GLY A 58 -12.61 -12.82 -0.72
CA GLY A 58 -12.89 -12.93 -2.16
C GLY A 58 -11.80 -12.34 -3.06
N PRO A 59 -11.97 -12.43 -4.39
CA PRO A 59 -11.00 -11.91 -5.36
C PRO A 59 -10.88 -10.37 -5.34
N GLN A 60 -11.88 -9.67 -4.82
CA GLN A 60 -11.90 -8.22 -4.70
C GLN A 60 -10.77 -7.74 -3.79
N PHE A 61 -10.07 -6.68 -4.17
CA PHE A 61 -8.93 -6.13 -3.43
C PHE A 61 -7.74 -7.10 -3.26
N SER A 62 -7.66 -8.14 -4.10
CA SER A 62 -6.58 -9.13 -3.99
C SER A 62 -5.23 -8.51 -4.35
N LEU A 63 -5.19 -7.59 -5.32
CA LEU A 63 -3.96 -6.90 -5.70
C LEU A 63 -3.49 -6.00 -4.54
N THR A 64 -4.39 -5.19 -3.99
CA THR A 64 -4.14 -4.34 -2.82
C THR A 64 -3.57 -5.14 -1.64
N ARG A 65 -4.15 -6.31 -1.32
CA ARG A 65 -3.65 -7.16 -0.22
C ARG A 65 -2.27 -7.73 -0.52
N GLN A 66 -2.03 -8.18 -1.75
CA GLN A 66 -0.72 -8.68 -2.18
C GLN A 66 0.34 -7.59 -2.10
N THR A 67 0.07 -6.42 -2.67
CA THR A 67 0.94 -5.24 -2.64
C THR A 67 1.24 -4.79 -1.21
N TYR A 68 0.23 -4.75 -0.33
CA TYR A 68 0.44 -4.45 1.09
C TYR A 68 1.37 -5.46 1.78
N ASN A 69 1.17 -6.76 1.53
CA ASN A 69 2.01 -7.81 2.13
C ASN A 69 3.45 -7.78 1.59
N ALA A 70 3.62 -7.55 0.28
CA ALA A 70 4.92 -7.38 -0.36
C ALA A 70 5.66 -6.16 0.20
N LYS A 71 4.99 -5.00 0.27
CA LYS A 71 5.56 -3.78 0.87
C LYS A 71 5.91 -3.99 2.34
N LYS A 72 5.02 -4.59 3.14
CA LYS A 72 5.31 -4.95 4.54
C LYS A 72 6.54 -5.83 4.69
N LYS A 73 6.73 -6.83 3.80
CA LYS A 73 7.90 -7.71 3.79
C LYS A 73 9.17 -6.93 3.44
N SER A 74 9.12 -6.06 2.44
CA SER A 74 10.23 -5.17 2.05
C SER A 74 10.63 -4.24 3.19
N LEU A 75 9.66 -3.58 3.84
CA LEU A 75 9.90 -2.68 4.97
C LEU A 75 10.58 -3.38 6.14
N LYS A 76 10.14 -4.60 6.49
CA LYS A 76 10.79 -5.39 7.54
C LYS A 76 12.24 -5.74 7.19
N LYS A 77 12.52 -6.10 5.94
CA LYS A 77 13.89 -6.35 5.47
C LYS A 77 14.75 -5.08 5.54
N GLN A 78 14.20 -3.94 5.13
CA GLN A 78 14.90 -2.66 5.18
C GLN A 78 15.18 -2.20 6.61
N VAL A 79 14.28 -2.41 7.57
CA VAL A 79 14.54 -2.09 8.99
C VAL A 79 15.73 -2.91 9.52
N ILE A 80 15.80 -4.21 9.20
CA ILE A 80 16.93 -5.06 9.59
C ILE A 80 18.23 -4.57 8.94
N HIS A 81 18.20 -4.18 7.66
CA HIS A 81 19.37 -3.68 6.96
C HIS A 81 19.80 -2.26 7.41
N ASN A 82 18.85 -1.35 7.63
CA ASN A 82 19.12 0.03 8.04
C ASN A 82 19.56 0.13 9.51
N ALA A 83 19.21 -0.84 10.35
CA ALA A 83 19.84 -1.00 11.67
C ALA A 83 21.36 -1.22 11.58
N ILE A 84 21.87 -1.59 10.39
CA ILE A 84 23.30 -1.84 10.12
C ILE A 84 23.96 -0.67 9.37
N ASN A 85 23.20 0.19 8.67
CA ASN A 85 23.76 1.31 7.91
C ASN A 85 22.83 2.54 7.93
N VAL A 86 23.25 3.59 8.66
CA VAL A 86 22.58 4.89 8.69
C VAL A 86 23.09 5.70 7.50
N GLN A 87 22.25 5.89 6.47
CA GLN A 87 22.54 6.87 5.42
C GLN A 87 21.29 7.63 5.00
N THR A 88 21.41 8.95 5.13
CA THR A 88 20.51 9.99 4.67
C THR A 88 20.43 9.96 3.15
N LYS A 89 19.21 9.94 2.57
CA LYS A 89 19.01 9.98 1.12
C LYS A 89 18.12 11.17 0.73
N ASN A 90 18.62 11.94 -0.24
CA ASN A 90 17.93 13.05 -0.90
C ASN A 90 16.74 12.55 -1.72
N CYS A 91 15.67 13.33 -1.65
CA CYS A 91 14.34 13.02 -2.16
C CYS A 91 14.22 13.24 -3.67
N GLY A 92 14.31 12.16 -4.45
CA GLY A 92 13.81 12.09 -5.82
C GLY A 92 12.87 10.89 -5.95
N TYR A 93 11.71 11.08 -6.58
CA TYR A 93 10.76 10.01 -6.84
C TYR A 93 11.45 8.84 -7.55
N PRO A 94 11.50 7.63 -6.97
CA PRO A 94 12.02 6.49 -7.68
C PRO A 94 10.98 6.06 -8.71
N HIS A 95 11.36 6.13 -9.98
CA HIS A 95 10.62 5.53 -11.10
C HIS A 95 10.82 4.01 -11.04
N SER A 96 10.41 3.35 -9.94
CA SER A 96 10.53 1.89 -9.78
C SER A 96 9.43 1.20 -10.58
N ASN A 97 9.82 0.21 -11.38
CA ASN A 97 8.97 -0.48 -12.32
C ASN A 97 7.98 -1.37 -11.53
N PHE A 98 6.69 -1.29 -11.85
CA PHE A 98 5.60 -1.96 -11.12
C PHE A 98 5.82 -3.48 -10.95
N GLN A 99 6.59 -4.10 -11.84
CA GLN A 99 6.89 -5.53 -11.84
C GLN A 99 7.87 -5.98 -10.75
N ASP A 100 8.70 -5.09 -10.20
CA ASP A 100 9.73 -5.44 -9.22
C ASP A 100 9.16 -5.84 -7.85
N PHE A 101 7.88 -5.53 -7.60
CA PHE A 101 7.19 -5.88 -6.35
C PHE A 101 6.54 -7.28 -6.36
N PHE A 102 6.47 -7.95 -7.52
CA PHE A 102 5.75 -9.21 -7.70
C PHE A 102 6.65 -10.43 -8.00
N GLN A 103 7.98 -10.30 -7.91
CA GLN A 103 8.92 -11.43 -8.02
C GLN A 103 9.11 -12.21 -6.70
#